data_AF-A0A1V5W1N9-F1
#
_entry.id   AF-A0A1V5W1N9-F1
#
_cell.length_a   1.000
_cell.length_b   1.000
_cell.length_c   1.000
_cell.angle_alpha   90.00
_cell.angle_beta   90.00
_cell.angle_gamma   90.00
#
_symmetry.space_group_name_H-M   'P 1'
#
loop_
_entity.id
_entity.type
_entity.pdbx_description
1 polymer ?
#
loop_
_entity_poly.entity_id
_entity_poly.type
_entity_poly.pdbx_seq_one_letter_code
_entity_poly.pdbx_strand_id
1 'polypeptide(L)'
;MVKCSDRVIVISKKENSIAAIKTFIEANSLEEEIFQPNISTIDYITDLIKQHNSLAWIKKFILQYLQEKGYPLMTILDLRIKTDLADDHEGLKFLRSFMLSFILIIQIDSLKEAFCNLFIITDEPDYKLLKDTIKEPRFFFRNLKTNDEKINSIIDKIKNDQSVYNKNFNIFISNGDANHAILRSELLTFLNMVKAKEKLRNKVSAPVNKTISPDNSVADAADIIYKFNDSFYINGEITTNYPYDLKNEEIYINGNFTSFTRLEVITRLLALVRKGPKPGYNINKKKDLIINITQGSKVDITTPVTLAQLISNELREFKSVKIYVPVALMPVIEESKAYNMIQKNIVVS
;
A
#
# COMPACT_ATOMS: atom_id res chain seq x y z
N MET A 1 15.84 9.04 -5.12
CA MET A 1 14.84 8.04 -4.68
C MET A 1 15.52 7.10 -3.70
N VAL A 2 14.95 6.90 -2.51
CA VAL A 2 15.54 5.98 -1.52
C VAL A 2 15.36 4.56 -1.99
N LYS A 3 16.44 3.80 -2.06
CA LYS A 3 16.36 2.38 -2.35
C LYS A 3 16.01 1.62 -1.07
N CYS A 4 15.08 0.66 -1.19
CA CYS A 4 14.93 -0.38 -0.19
C CYS A 4 16.17 -1.27 -0.26
N SER A 5 16.76 -1.59 0.88
CA SER A 5 17.78 -2.64 0.98
C SER A 5 17.12 -4.00 1.19
N ASP A 6 17.77 -5.10 0.83
CA ASP A 6 17.31 -6.47 1.15
C ASP A 6 17.67 -6.89 2.59
N ARG A 7 18.00 -5.90 3.43
CA ARG A 7 18.56 -6.10 4.76
C ARG A 7 17.51 -6.06 5.84
N VAL A 8 17.68 -6.93 6.83
CA VAL A 8 16.82 -7.07 7.99
C VAL A 8 17.60 -6.63 9.23
N ILE A 9 17.07 -5.66 9.95
CA ILE A 9 17.60 -5.28 11.27
C ILE A 9 16.94 -6.18 12.30
N VAL A 10 17.73 -6.90 13.09
CA VAL A 10 17.22 -7.74 14.19
C VAL A 10 17.70 -7.17 15.52
N ILE A 11 16.77 -6.93 16.42
CA ILE A 11 17.04 -6.48 17.78
C ILE A 11 16.37 -7.46 18.74
N SER A 12 17.14 -8.43 19.24
CA SER A 12 16.68 -9.41 20.23
C SER A 12 17.84 -9.90 21.12
N LYS A 13 17.50 -10.44 22.31
CA LYS A 13 18.41 -11.14 23.26
C LYS A 13 18.01 -12.58 23.51
N LYS A 14 16.82 -13.02 23.08
CA LYS A 14 16.36 -14.40 23.33
C LYS A 14 16.92 -15.33 22.25
N GLU A 15 17.87 -16.19 22.63
CA GLU A 15 18.53 -17.15 21.75
C GLU A 15 17.54 -17.96 20.91
N ASN A 16 16.45 -18.43 21.53
CA ASN A 16 15.41 -19.21 20.84
C ASN A 16 14.73 -18.42 19.70
N SER A 17 14.43 -17.14 19.92
CA SER A 17 13.81 -16.28 18.89
C SER A 17 14.82 -15.91 17.82
N ILE A 18 16.07 -15.66 18.19
CA ILE A 18 17.16 -15.38 17.25
C ILE A 18 17.38 -16.57 16.30
N ALA A 19 17.40 -17.81 16.80
CA ALA A 19 17.59 -18.99 15.95
C ALA A 19 16.49 -19.13 14.89
N ALA A 20 15.22 -18.92 15.28
CA ALA A 20 14.10 -18.95 14.35
C ALA A 20 14.14 -17.80 13.33
N ILE A 21 14.52 -16.60 13.75
CA ILE A 21 14.68 -15.43 12.88
C ILE A 21 15.82 -15.65 11.87
N LYS A 22 16.97 -16.16 12.31
CA LYS A 22 18.12 -16.46 11.43
C LYS A 22 17.77 -17.51 10.38
N THR A 23 17.13 -18.61 10.80
CA THR A 23 16.63 -19.64 9.89
C THR A 23 15.68 -19.05 8.85
N PHE A 24 14.84 -18.09 9.26
CA PHE A 24 13.92 -17.40 8.37
C PHE A 24 14.64 -16.47 7.38
N ILE A 25 15.63 -15.70 7.83
CA ILE A 25 16.46 -14.81 7.01
C ILE A 25 17.18 -15.62 5.93
N GLU A 26 17.86 -16.70 6.32
CA GLU A 26 18.58 -17.60 5.41
C GLU A 26 17.65 -18.23 4.36
N ALA A 27 16.51 -18.78 4.80
CA ALA A 27 15.55 -19.44 3.92
C ALA A 27 14.91 -18.51 2.88
N ASN A 28 14.97 -17.19 3.09
CA ASN A 28 14.41 -16.18 2.18
C ASN A 28 15.48 -15.36 1.46
N SER A 29 16.76 -15.77 1.55
CA SER A 29 17.90 -15.07 0.96
C SER A 29 17.96 -13.59 1.34
N LEU A 30 17.66 -13.29 2.61
CA LEU A 30 17.77 -11.95 3.18
C LEU A 30 19.13 -11.78 3.85
N GLU A 31 19.60 -10.54 3.98
CA GLU A 31 20.82 -10.23 4.72
C GLU A 31 20.47 -9.70 6.12
N GLU A 32 21.00 -10.31 7.18
CA GLU A 32 20.95 -9.70 8.51
C GLU A 32 21.94 -8.52 8.56
N GLU A 33 21.47 -7.34 8.99
CA GLU A 33 22.37 -6.22 9.22
C GLU A 33 23.10 -6.40 10.55
N ILE A 34 24.41 -6.61 10.45
CA ILE A 34 25.31 -6.67 11.59
C ILE A 34 26.01 -5.32 11.69
N PHE A 35 25.66 -4.56 12.72
CA PHE A 35 26.23 -3.25 12.93
C PHE A 35 27.60 -3.33 13.60
N GLN A 36 28.44 -2.34 13.35
CA GLN A 36 29.75 -2.19 14.00
C GLN A 36 29.80 -0.80 14.64
N PRO A 37 29.91 -0.71 15.99
CA PRO A 37 29.80 -1.80 16.97
C PRO A 37 28.39 -2.43 17.00
N ASN A 38 28.28 -3.67 17.49
CA ASN A 38 27.13 -4.57 17.34
C ASN A 38 25.85 -4.12 18.07
N ILE A 39 25.15 -3.12 17.50
CA ILE A 39 23.88 -2.62 18.01
C ILE A 39 22.73 -3.63 17.89
N SER A 40 22.95 -4.75 17.19
CA SER A 40 21.98 -5.85 17.05
C SER A 40 21.69 -6.54 18.39
N THR A 41 22.56 -6.31 19.39
CA THR A 41 22.39 -6.82 20.75
C THR A 41 21.78 -5.75 21.64
N ILE A 42 20.71 -6.08 22.37
CA ILE A 42 20.15 -5.14 23.35
C ILE A 42 21.16 -4.85 24.47
N ASP A 43 22.20 -5.66 24.68
CA ASP A 43 23.28 -5.37 25.65
C ASP A 43 24.00 -4.08 25.29
N TYR A 44 24.39 -3.93 24.03
CA TYR A 44 25.00 -2.70 23.55
C TYR A 44 24.03 -1.50 23.59
N ILE A 45 22.75 -1.71 23.26
CA ILE A 45 21.69 -0.68 23.39
C ILE A 45 21.55 -0.24 24.86
N THR A 46 21.56 -1.20 25.79
CA THR A 46 21.45 -0.96 27.24
C THR A 46 22.69 -0.25 27.77
N ASP A 47 23.88 -0.65 27.33
CA ASP A 47 25.14 0.00 27.68
C ASP A 47 25.20 1.43 27.15
N LEU A 48 24.75 1.68 25.92
CA LEU A 48 24.63 3.03 25.38
C LEU A 48 23.61 3.88 26.12
N ILE A 49 22.47 3.31 26.52
CA ILE A 49 21.47 4.00 27.36
C ILE A 49 22.09 4.37 28.70
N LYS A 50 22.80 3.44 29.36
CA LYS A 50 23.49 3.68 30.63
C LYS A 50 24.61 4.71 30.52
N GLN A 51 25.39 4.67 29.43
CA GLN A 51 26.51 5.58 29.19
C GLN A 51 26.07 7.00 28.82
N HIS A 52 25.03 7.15 27.99
CA HIS A 52 24.62 8.45 27.47
C HIS A 52 23.38 9.03 28.16
N ASN A 53 22.71 8.27 29.01
CA ASN A 53 21.45 8.62 29.68
C ASN A 53 20.40 9.22 28.71
N SER A 54 20.45 8.80 27.44
CA SER A 54 19.71 9.40 26.33
C SER A 54 19.59 8.41 25.18
N LEU A 55 18.45 8.48 24.48
CA LEU A 55 18.17 7.70 23.26
C LEU A 55 18.44 8.49 21.98
N ALA A 56 19.09 9.67 22.08
CA ALA A 56 19.41 10.52 20.93
C ALA A 56 20.31 9.80 19.90
N TRP A 57 21.08 8.80 20.34
CA TRP A 57 21.91 7.97 19.46
C TRP A 57 21.05 7.14 18.48
N ILE A 58 19.81 6.76 18.82
CA ILE A 58 18.91 6.01 17.92
C ILE A 58 18.64 6.82 16.66
N LYS A 59 18.38 8.13 16.81
CA LYS A 59 18.16 9.02 15.67
C LYS A 59 19.39 9.11 14.78
N LYS A 60 20.56 9.33 15.37
CA LYS A 60 21.84 9.40 14.64
C LYS A 60 22.12 8.09 13.91
N PHE A 61 21.86 6.99 14.58
CA PHE A 61 22.05 5.64 14.07
C PHE A 61 21.14 5.36 12.85
N ILE A 62 19.81 5.53 12.99
CA ILE A 62 18.86 5.27 11.90
C ILE A 62 19.17 6.20 10.70
N LEU A 63 19.51 7.46 10.96
CA LEU A 63 19.85 8.41 9.91
C LEU A 63 21.13 8.02 9.16
N GLN A 64 22.17 7.61 9.89
CA GLN A 64 23.41 7.13 9.29
C GLN A 64 23.17 5.89 8.42
N TYR A 65 22.44 4.91 8.94
CA TYR A 65 22.08 3.72 8.18
C TYR A 65 21.32 4.07 6.89
N LEU A 66 20.32 4.95 6.99
CA LEU A 66 19.51 5.38 5.85
C LEU A 66 20.31 6.11 4.78
N GLN A 67 21.32 6.87 5.17
CA GLN A 67 22.22 7.57 4.25
C GLN A 67 23.20 6.62 3.55
N GLU A 68 23.76 5.66 4.29
CA GLU A 68 24.80 4.75 3.77
C GLU A 68 24.23 3.55 3.00
N LYS A 69 23.11 2.99 3.47
CA LYS A 69 22.57 1.70 3.01
C LYS A 69 21.15 1.80 2.44
N GLY A 70 20.49 2.95 2.57
CA GLY A 70 19.06 3.06 2.32
C GLY A 70 18.24 2.53 3.51
N TYR A 71 16.93 2.41 3.35
CA TYR A 71 16.08 1.93 4.45
C TYR A 71 15.98 0.40 4.47
N PRO A 72 15.87 -0.21 5.66
CA PRO A 72 15.85 -1.65 5.80
C PRO A 72 14.57 -2.23 5.19
N LEU A 73 14.66 -3.46 4.66
CA LEU A 73 13.48 -4.19 4.19
C LEU A 73 12.46 -4.30 5.33
N MET A 74 12.94 -4.73 6.50
CA MET A 74 12.18 -4.79 7.73
C MET A 74 13.08 -4.71 8.95
N THR A 75 12.51 -4.27 10.07
CA THR A 75 13.12 -4.31 11.39
C THR A 75 12.34 -5.29 12.25
N ILE A 76 13.01 -6.23 12.92
CA ILE A 76 12.45 -7.16 13.89
C ILE A 76 12.88 -6.69 15.28
N LEU A 77 11.92 -6.38 16.14
CA LEU A 77 12.14 -5.87 17.47
C LEU A 77 11.48 -6.78 18.51
N ASP A 78 12.27 -7.40 19.37
CA ASP A 78 11.79 -8.20 20.50
C ASP A 78 11.67 -7.31 21.75
N LEU A 79 10.45 -7.00 22.16
CA LEU A 79 10.13 -6.13 23.29
C LEU A 79 10.12 -6.86 24.64
N ARG A 80 10.25 -8.18 24.67
CA ARG A 80 10.27 -8.99 25.90
C ARG A 80 11.55 -8.85 26.71
N ILE A 81 12.39 -7.92 26.32
CA ILE A 81 13.73 -7.75 26.84
C ILE A 81 13.64 -6.77 27.99
N LYS A 82 13.86 -7.29 29.20
CA LYS A 82 14.01 -6.50 30.42
C LYS A 82 15.46 -6.07 30.55
N THR A 83 15.71 -4.77 30.73
CA THR A 83 17.06 -4.18 30.78
C THR A 83 17.65 -4.12 32.20
N ASP A 84 17.07 -4.86 33.15
CA ASP A 84 17.44 -4.90 34.58
C ASP A 84 17.51 -3.53 35.29
N LEU A 85 16.75 -2.54 34.79
CA LEU A 85 16.59 -1.22 35.41
C LEU A 85 15.22 -1.10 36.09
N ALA A 86 15.15 -0.34 37.19
CA ALA A 86 14.12 -0.45 38.23
C ALA A 86 12.68 0.02 37.86
N ASP A 87 12.40 0.40 36.61
CA ASP A 87 11.05 0.80 36.18
C ASP A 87 10.67 0.11 34.86
N ASP A 88 9.74 -0.85 34.97
CA ASP A 88 9.31 -1.78 33.94
C ASP A 88 8.50 -1.04 32.86
N HIS A 89 9.09 -0.92 31.67
CA HIS A 89 8.52 -0.77 30.31
C HIS A 89 9.55 -0.13 29.32
N GLU A 90 10.85 -0.35 29.51
CA GLU A 90 11.90 0.19 28.63
C GLU A 90 11.77 -0.25 27.16
N GLY A 91 11.24 -1.45 26.88
CA GLY A 91 10.91 -1.87 25.51
C GLY A 91 9.94 -0.91 24.81
N LEU A 92 8.92 -0.41 25.52
CA LEU A 92 8.00 0.60 24.99
C LEU A 92 8.67 1.98 24.85
N LYS A 93 9.60 2.35 25.74
CA LYS A 93 10.39 3.58 25.60
C LYS A 93 11.32 3.53 24.39
N PHE A 94 11.96 2.39 24.15
CA PHE A 94 12.76 2.13 22.96
C PHE A 94 11.89 2.20 21.71
N LEU A 95 10.75 1.48 21.68
CA LEU A 95 9.79 1.53 20.57
C LEU A 95 9.36 2.97 20.29
N ARG A 96 8.97 3.75 21.31
CA ARG A 96 8.61 5.17 21.16
C ARG A 96 9.75 5.99 20.55
N SER A 97 10.97 5.78 21.01
CA SER A 97 12.14 6.53 20.52
C SER A 97 12.52 6.14 19.10
N PHE A 98 12.39 4.86 18.75
CA PHE A 98 12.54 4.35 17.40
C PHE A 98 11.49 4.95 16.46
N MET A 99 10.22 4.91 16.86
CA MET A 99 9.11 5.48 16.09
C MET A 99 9.27 6.99 15.89
N LEU A 100 9.63 7.72 16.95
CA LEU A 100 9.90 9.15 16.86
C LEU A 100 11.06 9.44 15.90
N SER A 101 12.13 8.66 15.98
CA SER A 101 13.27 8.80 15.08
C SER A 101 12.86 8.58 13.62
N PHE A 102 12.05 7.55 13.34
CA PHE A 102 11.49 7.34 12.00
C PHE A 102 10.60 8.49 11.53
N ILE A 103 9.72 9.02 12.38
CA ILE A 103 8.86 10.17 12.06
C ILE A 103 9.70 11.38 11.64
N LEU A 104 10.80 11.66 12.33
CA LEU A 104 11.69 12.77 11.98
C LEU A 104 12.38 12.54 10.65
N ILE A 105 12.78 11.30 10.38
CA ILE A 105 13.55 10.98 9.20
C ILE A 105 12.68 11.00 7.93
N ILE A 106 11.42 10.54 8.00
CA ILE A 106 10.50 10.62 6.86
C ILE A 106 10.08 12.06 6.50
N GLN A 107 10.48 13.08 7.28
CA GLN A 107 10.29 14.48 6.89
C GLN A 107 11.41 15.02 6.01
N ILE A 108 12.57 14.36 6.00
CA ILE A 108 13.69 14.75 5.15
C ILE A 108 13.30 14.45 3.71
N ASP A 109 13.40 15.46 2.81
CA ASP A 109 12.92 15.35 1.42
C ASP A 109 13.44 14.11 0.70
N SER A 110 14.72 13.80 0.88
CA SER A 110 15.34 12.62 0.28
C SER A 110 14.77 11.30 0.81
N LEU A 111 14.13 11.29 1.99
CA LEU A 111 13.65 10.11 2.73
C LEU A 111 12.12 10.07 2.93
N LYS A 112 11.36 11.00 2.32
CA LYS A 112 9.89 11.09 2.44
C LYS A 112 9.11 9.84 2.02
N GLU A 113 9.72 9.00 1.19
CA GLU A 113 9.13 7.76 0.66
C GLU A 113 9.63 6.49 1.38
N ALA A 114 10.41 6.64 2.45
CA ALA A 114 10.85 5.51 3.26
C ALA A 114 9.67 4.93 4.05
N PHE A 115 9.65 3.60 4.15
CA PHE A 115 8.69 2.87 4.95
C PHE A 115 9.31 2.38 6.26
N CYS A 116 8.57 2.51 7.34
CA CYS A 116 8.87 1.87 8.61
C CYS A 116 8.16 0.50 8.63
N ASN A 117 8.85 -0.53 8.14
CA ASN A 117 8.40 -1.92 8.21
C ASN A 117 8.90 -2.56 9.50
N LEU A 118 8.03 -2.71 10.49
CA LEU A 118 8.39 -3.13 11.84
C LEU A 118 7.62 -4.39 12.27
N PHE A 119 8.36 -5.45 12.59
CA PHE A 119 7.83 -6.68 13.18
C PHE A 119 8.18 -6.70 14.65
N ILE A 120 7.19 -6.72 15.53
CA ILE A 120 7.36 -6.63 16.97
C ILE A 120 7.02 -7.97 17.60
N ILE A 121 7.93 -8.51 18.39
CA ILE A 121 7.70 -9.70 19.21
C ILE A 121 7.50 -9.23 20.65
N THR A 122 6.47 -9.70 21.33
CA THR A 122 6.14 -9.28 22.69
C THR A 122 5.53 -10.42 23.50
N ASP A 123 5.45 -10.28 24.82
CA ASP A 123 4.79 -11.26 25.70
C ASP A 123 3.26 -11.18 25.53
N GLU A 124 2.54 -12.25 25.87
CA GLU A 124 1.08 -12.37 25.68
C GLU A 124 0.24 -11.18 26.24
N PRO A 125 0.52 -10.59 27.43
CA PRO A 125 -0.24 -9.44 27.93
C PRO A 125 -0.10 -8.21 27.03
N ASP A 126 1.13 -7.90 26.64
CA ASP A 126 1.44 -6.75 25.78
C ASP A 126 1.01 -7.00 24.33
N TYR A 127 1.01 -8.25 23.87
CA TYR A 127 0.52 -8.63 22.54
C TYR A 127 -0.93 -8.20 22.35
N LYS A 128 -1.81 -8.50 23.32
CA LYS A 128 -3.23 -8.12 23.26
C LYS A 128 -3.38 -6.60 23.21
N LEU A 129 -2.68 -5.90 24.09
CA LEU A 129 -2.71 -4.44 24.16
C LEU A 129 -2.21 -3.78 22.86
N LEU A 130 -1.08 -4.24 22.33
CA LEU A 130 -0.46 -3.66 21.14
C LEU A 130 -1.22 -4.01 19.87
N LYS A 131 -1.75 -5.23 19.75
CA LYS A 131 -2.48 -5.68 18.56
C LYS A 131 -3.75 -4.86 18.28
N ASP A 132 -4.43 -4.40 19.33
CA ASP A 132 -5.62 -3.58 19.17
C ASP A 132 -5.26 -2.10 18.96
N THR A 133 -4.24 -1.60 19.66
CA THR A 133 -3.83 -0.19 19.56
C THR A 133 -3.16 0.14 18.22
N ILE A 134 -2.47 -0.80 17.58
CA ILE A 134 -1.73 -0.54 16.34
C ILE A 134 -2.58 -0.30 15.10
N LYS A 135 -3.83 -0.77 15.12
CA LYS A 135 -4.81 -0.54 14.06
C LYS A 135 -5.28 0.91 14.03
N GLU A 136 -5.21 1.57 15.19
CA GLU A 136 -5.72 2.90 15.44
C GLU A 136 -4.56 3.85 15.83
N PRO A 137 -4.02 4.64 14.87
CA PRO A 137 -2.81 5.44 15.09
C PRO A 137 -2.98 6.45 16.23
N ARG A 138 -4.21 6.91 16.50
CA ARG A 138 -4.53 7.75 17.66
C ARG A 138 -4.12 7.10 18.98
N PHE A 139 -4.38 5.81 19.14
CA PHE A 139 -4.04 5.07 20.35
C PHE A 139 -2.56 4.70 20.37
N PHE A 140 -2.02 4.20 19.25
CA PHE A 140 -0.61 3.79 19.16
C PHE A 140 0.36 4.95 19.44
N PHE A 141 0.08 6.15 18.92
CA PHE A 141 0.92 7.32 19.12
C PHE A 141 0.46 8.23 20.27
N ARG A 142 -0.57 7.85 21.05
CA ARG A 142 -1.19 8.70 22.09
C ARG A 142 -0.15 9.35 23.02
N ASN A 143 0.82 8.54 23.45
CA ASN A 143 1.86 8.93 24.41
C ASN A 143 3.13 9.45 23.74
N LEU A 144 3.14 9.62 22.41
CA LEU A 144 4.24 10.23 21.68
C LEU A 144 4.07 11.76 21.73
N LYS A 145 4.94 12.42 22.47
CA LYS A 145 5.02 13.88 22.58
C LYS A 145 6.47 14.31 22.73
N THR A 146 6.81 15.46 22.18
CA THR A 146 8.13 16.09 22.30
C THR A 146 8.00 17.53 22.78
N ASN A 147 9.12 18.19 23.07
CA ASN A 147 9.14 19.62 23.38
C ASN A 147 9.09 20.51 22.12
N ASP A 148 9.08 19.92 20.92
CA ASP A 148 9.06 20.64 19.65
C ASP A 148 7.65 20.62 19.04
N GLU A 149 7.04 21.80 18.89
CA GLU A 149 5.69 21.95 18.35
C GLU A 149 5.56 21.51 16.90
N LYS A 150 6.61 21.67 16.07
CA LYS A 150 6.58 21.23 14.67
C LYS A 150 6.54 19.71 14.61
N ILE A 151 7.35 19.05 15.44
CA ILE A 151 7.36 17.58 15.55
C ILE A 151 5.99 17.09 16.07
N ASN A 152 5.43 17.75 17.08
CA ASN A 152 4.11 17.42 17.60
C ASN A 152 3.01 17.58 16.54
N SER A 153 3.05 18.61 15.70
CA SER A 153 2.11 18.79 14.58
C SER A 153 2.18 17.63 13.57
N ILE A 154 3.39 17.15 13.26
CA ILE A 154 3.58 15.98 12.38
C ILE A 154 3.00 14.72 13.03
N ILE A 155 3.27 14.52 14.33
CA ILE A 155 2.72 13.39 15.09
C ILE A 155 1.19 13.45 15.07
N ASP A 156 0.61 14.63 15.28
CA ASP A 156 -0.85 14.82 15.30
C ASP A 156 -1.47 14.61 13.92
N LYS A 157 -0.76 14.94 12.84
CA LYS A 157 -1.16 14.57 11.48
C LYS A 157 -1.22 13.05 11.31
N ILE A 158 -0.18 12.32 11.74
CA ILE A 158 -0.14 10.85 11.66
C ILE A 158 -1.22 10.21 12.53
N LYS A 159 -1.48 10.75 13.74
CA LYS A 159 -2.55 10.29 14.64
C LYS A 159 -3.92 10.42 13.98
N ASN A 160 -4.17 11.51 13.27
CA ASN A 160 -5.51 11.86 12.78
C ASN A 160 -5.79 11.44 11.34
N ASP A 161 -4.77 11.04 10.58
CA ASP A 161 -4.90 10.62 9.18
C ASP A 161 -4.39 9.18 8.99
N GLN A 162 -5.33 8.25 8.91
CA GLN A 162 -5.05 6.83 8.67
C GLN A 162 -4.29 6.60 7.35
N SER A 163 -4.54 7.42 6.32
CA SER A 163 -3.86 7.30 5.03
C SER A 163 -2.37 7.63 5.16
N VAL A 164 -2.04 8.69 5.88
CA VAL A 164 -0.65 9.07 6.17
C VAL A 164 0.04 8.00 7.02
N TYR A 165 -0.64 7.48 8.04
CA TYR A 165 -0.12 6.37 8.85
C TYR A 165 0.17 5.12 7.99
N ASN A 166 -0.83 4.64 7.25
CA ASN A 166 -0.69 3.45 6.40
C ASN A 166 0.32 3.66 5.26
N LYS A 167 0.52 4.90 4.81
CA LYS A 167 1.55 5.25 3.83
C LYS A 167 2.94 5.00 4.42
N ASN A 168 3.24 5.48 5.62
CA ASN A 168 4.61 5.47 6.14
C ASN A 168 4.93 4.29 7.06
N PHE A 169 3.93 3.65 7.67
CA PHE A 169 4.12 2.59 8.67
C PHE A 169 3.49 1.28 8.20
N ASN A 170 4.17 0.18 8.50
CA ASN A 170 3.67 -1.18 8.33
C ASN A 170 4.16 -1.97 9.53
N ILE A 171 3.31 -2.11 10.54
CA ILE A 171 3.70 -2.68 11.83
C ILE A 171 2.90 -3.95 12.09
N PHE A 172 3.60 -5.02 12.45
CA PHE A 172 3.02 -6.32 12.76
C PHE A 172 3.45 -6.73 14.16
N ILE A 173 2.51 -7.21 14.98
CA ILE A 173 2.79 -7.69 16.34
C ILE A 173 2.62 -9.20 16.37
N SER A 174 3.59 -9.91 16.95
CA SER A 174 3.60 -11.35 17.17
C SER A 174 3.70 -11.65 18.66
N ASN A 175 3.00 -12.69 19.09
CA ASN A 175 3.19 -13.24 20.43
C ASN A 175 4.47 -14.09 20.43
N GLY A 176 5.47 -13.65 21.18
CA GLY A 176 6.74 -14.34 21.31
C GLY A 176 6.69 -15.67 22.07
N ASP A 177 5.60 -15.94 22.79
CA ASP A 177 5.34 -17.21 23.48
C ASP A 177 4.73 -18.27 22.56
N ALA A 178 4.37 -17.88 21.32
CA ALA A 178 3.93 -18.82 20.30
C ALA A 178 5.08 -19.76 19.87
N ASN A 179 4.73 -20.93 19.35
CA ASN A 179 5.74 -21.87 18.86
C ASN A 179 6.48 -21.33 17.61
N HIS A 180 7.65 -21.89 17.33
CA HIS A 180 8.50 -21.43 16.21
C HIS A 180 7.82 -21.49 14.83
N ALA A 181 6.92 -22.46 14.63
CA ALA A 181 6.20 -22.59 13.36
C ALA A 181 5.25 -21.40 13.13
N ILE A 182 4.55 -20.96 14.18
CA ILE A 182 3.66 -19.80 14.14
C ILE A 182 4.48 -18.53 13.88
N LEU A 183 5.55 -18.30 14.65
CA LEU A 183 6.43 -17.13 14.46
C LEU A 183 6.98 -17.07 13.02
N ARG A 184 7.42 -18.20 12.47
CA ARG A 184 7.91 -18.28 11.09
C ARG A 184 6.82 -17.97 10.06
N SER A 185 5.60 -18.47 10.28
CA SER A 185 4.45 -18.19 9.41
C SER A 185 4.08 -16.70 9.44
N GLU A 186 4.11 -16.07 10.60
CA GLU A 186 3.83 -14.64 10.76
C GLU A 186 4.93 -13.78 10.11
N LEU A 187 6.21 -14.12 10.31
CA LEU A 187 7.34 -13.48 9.62
C LEU A 187 7.22 -13.57 8.10
N LEU A 188 6.83 -14.74 7.57
CA LEU A 188 6.63 -14.94 6.13
C LEU A 188 5.45 -14.10 5.60
N THR A 189 4.35 -14.06 6.35
CA THR A 189 3.19 -13.22 6.02
C THR A 189 3.59 -11.75 5.96
N PHE A 190 4.32 -11.29 6.96
CA PHE A 190 4.79 -9.91 7.03
C PHE A 190 5.78 -9.58 5.90
N LEU A 191 6.75 -10.45 5.61
CA LEU A 191 7.67 -10.28 4.49
C LEU A 191 6.95 -10.17 3.14
N ASN A 192 5.93 -10.99 2.92
CA ASN A 192 5.12 -10.93 1.70
C ASN A 192 4.36 -9.60 1.60
N MET A 193 3.83 -9.09 2.72
CA MET A 193 3.20 -7.76 2.76
C MET A 193 4.20 -6.65 2.43
N VAL A 194 5.40 -6.70 3.02
CA VAL A 194 6.49 -5.75 2.74
C VAL A 194 6.86 -5.79 1.27
N LYS A 195 7.18 -6.96 0.71
CA LYS A 195 7.54 -7.13 -0.70
C LYS A 195 6.42 -6.66 -1.64
N ALA A 196 5.15 -6.90 -1.29
CA ALA A 196 4.02 -6.40 -2.07
C ALA A 196 3.94 -4.86 -2.05
N LYS A 197 4.12 -4.24 -0.88
CA LYS A 197 4.14 -2.78 -0.72
C LYS A 197 5.31 -2.14 -1.44
N GLU A 198 6.50 -2.73 -1.37
CA GLU A 198 7.69 -2.32 -2.12
C GLU A 198 7.48 -2.41 -3.63
N LYS A 199 6.89 -3.51 -4.10
CA LYS A 199 6.56 -3.69 -5.52
C LYS A 199 5.54 -2.66 -5.99
N LEU A 200 4.55 -2.33 -5.15
CA LEU A 200 3.60 -1.26 -5.45
C LEU A 200 4.28 0.10 -5.51
N ARG A 201 5.18 0.41 -4.57
CA ARG A 201 5.96 1.66 -4.62
C ARG A 201 6.85 1.71 -5.85
N ASN A 202 7.62 0.67 -6.13
CA ASN A 202 8.50 0.64 -7.30
C ASN A 202 7.71 0.73 -8.61
N LYS A 203 6.47 0.26 -8.67
CA LYS A 203 5.58 0.49 -9.83
C LYS A 203 5.09 1.94 -9.95
N VAL A 204 4.92 2.64 -8.83
CA VAL A 204 4.51 4.05 -8.79
C VAL A 204 5.69 4.99 -9.01
N SER A 205 6.89 4.61 -8.57
CA SER A 205 8.10 5.44 -8.54
C SER A 205 9.17 5.06 -9.58
N ALA A 206 9.05 3.94 -10.31
CA ALA A 206 9.96 3.66 -11.41
C ALA A 206 9.80 4.72 -12.51
N PRO A 207 10.90 5.31 -13.02
CA PRO A 207 10.83 5.95 -14.32
C PRO A 207 10.43 4.85 -15.28
N VAL A 208 9.31 5.05 -15.96
CA VAL A 208 8.79 4.03 -16.84
C VAL A 208 9.74 3.93 -18.02
N ASN A 209 10.65 2.95 -17.96
CA ASN A 209 11.43 2.43 -19.08
C ASN A 209 10.62 1.38 -19.85
N LYS A 210 9.32 1.63 -20.01
CA LYS A 210 8.65 1.36 -21.28
C LYS A 210 8.53 2.74 -21.89
N THR A 211 8.81 2.91 -23.17
CA THR A 211 8.51 4.13 -23.94
C THR A 211 7.12 4.68 -23.59
N ILE A 212 7.04 5.49 -22.52
CA ILE A 212 5.91 6.34 -22.23
C ILE A 212 6.19 7.53 -23.10
N SER A 213 5.50 7.58 -24.22
CA SER A 213 5.26 8.83 -24.91
C SER A 213 4.78 9.84 -23.84
N PRO A 214 5.41 11.01 -23.69
CA PRO A 214 5.07 12.04 -22.70
C PRO A 214 3.57 12.42 -22.62
N ASP A 215 2.78 12.04 -23.61
CA ASP A 215 1.33 12.28 -23.68
C ASP A 215 0.53 11.67 -22.53
N ASN A 216 0.83 10.46 -22.04
CA ASN A 216 -0.15 9.71 -21.26
C ASN A 216 -0.36 10.19 -19.81
N SER A 217 0.56 10.97 -19.22
CA SER A 217 0.41 11.52 -17.86
C SER A 217 -0.34 12.85 -17.80
N VAL A 218 -0.53 13.51 -18.96
CA VAL A 218 -1.30 14.77 -19.12
C VAL A 218 -2.64 14.51 -19.83
N ALA A 219 -2.89 13.27 -20.26
CA ALA A 219 -4.04 12.93 -21.07
C ALA A 219 -5.34 12.88 -20.25
N ASP A 220 -6.39 13.51 -20.77
CA ASP A 220 -7.72 13.51 -20.14
C ASP A 220 -8.29 12.10 -20.01
N ALA A 221 -8.98 11.85 -18.90
CA ALA A 221 -9.66 10.58 -18.66
C ALA A 221 -10.73 10.31 -19.72
N ALA A 222 -10.89 9.03 -20.10
CA ALA A 222 -11.91 8.61 -21.04
C ALA A 222 -13.31 9.09 -20.64
N ASP A 223 -14.07 9.50 -21.64
CA ASP A 223 -15.47 9.85 -21.48
C ASP A 223 -16.30 8.59 -21.32
N ILE A 224 -17.26 8.65 -20.40
CA ILE A 224 -18.30 7.64 -20.24
C ILE A 224 -19.55 8.16 -20.94
N ILE A 225 -19.87 7.52 -22.05
CA ILE A 225 -21.03 7.87 -22.88
C ILE A 225 -22.08 6.76 -22.74
N TYR A 226 -23.34 7.14 -22.57
CA TYR A 226 -24.46 6.20 -22.54
C TYR A 226 -25.60 6.73 -23.39
N LYS A 227 -25.99 5.97 -24.41
CA LYS A 227 -27.14 6.32 -25.24
C LYS A 227 -28.42 5.78 -24.59
N PHE A 228 -29.39 6.66 -24.39
CA PHE A 228 -30.71 6.31 -23.91
C PHE A 228 -31.77 7.08 -24.70
N ASN A 229 -32.59 6.36 -25.45
CA ASN A 229 -33.53 6.92 -26.43
C ASN A 229 -32.77 7.81 -27.44
N ASP A 230 -33.24 9.05 -27.65
CA ASP A 230 -32.65 10.04 -28.55
C ASP A 230 -31.65 10.97 -27.83
N SER A 231 -31.13 10.56 -26.68
CA SER A 231 -30.22 11.36 -25.86
C SER A 231 -28.99 10.59 -25.45
N PHE A 232 -27.93 11.33 -25.15
CA PHE A 232 -26.64 10.84 -24.72
C PHE A 232 -26.32 11.43 -23.36
N TYR A 233 -25.92 10.57 -22.43
CA TYR A 233 -25.26 10.97 -21.20
C TYR A 233 -23.76 10.97 -21.45
N ILE A 234 -23.06 12.04 -21.11
CA ILE A 234 -21.60 12.17 -21.22
C ILE A 234 -21.09 12.76 -19.92
N ASN A 235 -20.41 11.94 -19.10
CA ASN A 235 -19.76 12.36 -17.84
C ASN A 235 -20.64 13.16 -16.84
N GLY A 236 -21.96 13.05 -16.90
CA GLY A 236 -22.88 13.81 -16.03
C GLY A 236 -23.80 14.76 -16.78
N GLU A 237 -23.47 15.09 -18.03
CA GLU A 237 -24.23 15.99 -18.87
C GLU A 237 -25.11 15.21 -19.86
N ILE A 238 -26.27 15.77 -20.20
CA ILE A 238 -27.19 15.19 -21.19
C ILE A 238 -27.18 16.06 -22.43
N THR A 239 -26.93 15.45 -23.59
CA THR A 239 -26.98 16.10 -24.89
C THR A 239 -27.75 15.25 -25.90
N THR A 240 -28.38 15.88 -26.88
CA THR A 240 -28.96 15.20 -28.05
C THR A 240 -28.00 15.20 -29.24
N ASN A 241 -26.92 15.99 -29.16
CA ASN A 241 -25.97 16.17 -30.23
C ASN A 241 -24.68 15.40 -29.91
N TYR A 242 -24.56 14.19 -30.45
CA TYR A 242 -23.34 13.37 -30.39
C TYR A 242 -22.99 12.87 -31.79
N PRO A 243 -21.72 12.98 -32.23
CA PRO A 243 -21.35 12.79 -33.63
C PRO A 243 -21.34 11.33 -34.10
N TYR A 244 -21.59 10.36 -33.22
CA TYR A 244 -21.53 8.92 -33.54
C TYR A 244 -22.86 8.23 -33.26
N ASP A 245 -23.26 7.32 -34.13
CA ASP A 245 -24.43 6.48 -33.92
C ASP A 245 -24.09 5.30 -32.99
N LEU A 246 -24.38 5.50 -31.70
CA LEU A 246 -24.19 4.48 -30.67
C LEU A 246 -25.43 3.59 -30.54
N LYS A 247 -25.32 2.39 -29.97
CA LYS A 247 -26.49 1.55 -29.68
C LYS A 247 -27.16 1.99 -28.38
N ASN A 248 -28.49 1.89 -28.37
CA ASN A 248 -29.30 2.27 -27.21
C ASN A 248 -29.07 1.31 -26.04
N GLU A 249 -29.09 1.84 -24.81
CA GLU A 249 -28.84 1.11 -23.55
C GLU A 249 -27.43 0.48 -23.43
N GLU A 250 -26.43 0.98 -24.17
CA GLU A 250 -25.04 0.56 -24.06
C GLU A 250 -24.14 1.68 -23.54
N ILE A 251 -23.09 1.31 -22.79
CA ILE A 251 -22.08 2.22 -22.26
C ILE A 251 -20.87 2.18 -23.19
N TYR A 252 -20.27 3.34 -23.46
CA TYR A 252 -19.06 3.50 -24.26
C TYR A 252 -17.99 4.23 -23.44
N ILE A 253 -16.78 3.68 -23.42
CA ILE A 253 -15.59 4.29 -22.85
C ILE A 253 -14.75 4.79 -24.02
N ASN A 254 -14.64 6.11 -24.16
CA ASN A 254 -13.94 6.76 -25.27
C ASN A 254 -12.81 7.66 -24.77
N GLY A 255 -11.56 7.27 -25.03
CA GLY A 255 -10.37 8.06 -24.68
C GLY A 255 -9.38 7.29 -23.81
N ASN A 256 -8.70 7.96 -22.88
CA ASN A 256 -7.63 7.32 -22.10
C ASN A 256 -8.19 6.57 -20.89
N PHE A 257 -8.07 5.24 -20.89
CA PHE A 257 -8.39 4.36 -19.76
C PHE A 257 -7.15 3.56 -19.34
N THR A 258 -6.22 4.25 -18.67
CA THR A 258 -4.89 3.75 -18.29
C THR A 258 -4.71 3.78 -16.77
N SER A 259 -3.53 3.40 -16.27
CA SER A 259 -3.18 3.44 -14.85
C SER A 259 -3.29 4.83 -14.22
N PHE A 260 -3.17 5.89 -15.03
CA PHE A 260 -3.25 7.29 -14.58
C PHE A 260 -4.69 7.78 -14.49
N THR A 261 -5.52 7.44 -15.48
CA THR A 261 -6.89 7.95 -15.61
C THR A 261 -7.96 7.02 -15.03
N ARG A 262 -7.61 5.77 -14.67
CA ARG A 262 -8.56 4.73 -14.24
C ARG A 262 -9.49 5.14 -13.10
N LEU A 263 -9.01 5.90 -12.10
CA LEU A 263 -9.85 6.28 -10.95
C LEU A 263 -10.99 7.19 -11.37
N GLU A 264 -10.71 8.12 -12.28
CA GLU A 264 -11.71 9.03 -12.80
C GLU A 264 -12.70 8.32 -13.74
N VAL A 265 -12.20 7.47 -14.64
CA VAL A 265 -13.06 6.64 -15.52
C VAL A 265 -13.99 5.75 -14.68
N ILE A 266 -13.49 5.10 -13.64
CA ILE A 266 -14.31 4.31 -12.70
C ILE A 266 -15.37 5.17 -12.02
N THR A 267 -14.98 6.37 -11.56
CA THR A 267 -15.89 7.26 -10.84
C THR A 267 -17.03 7.72 -11.74
N ARG A 268 -16.74 8.10 -12.98
CA ARG A 268 -17.73 8.47 -14.02
C ARG A 268 -18.65 7.28 -14.34
N LEU A 269 -18.09 6.08 -14.51
CA LEU A 269 -18.85 4.87 -14.81
C LEU A 269 -19.81 4.51 -13.67
N LEU A 270 -19.32 4.51 -12.42
CA LEU A 270 -20.14 4.18 -11.25
C LEU A 270 -21.21 5.24 -10.99
N ALA A 271 -20.92 6.52 -11.27
CA ALA A 271 -21.92 7.58 -11.18
C ALA A 271 -23.10 7.29 -12.11
N LEU A 272 -22.82 6.96 -13.38
CA LEU A 272 -23.84 6.56 -14.35
C LEU A 272 -24.58 5.29 -13.91
N VAL A 273 -23.86 4.23 -13.52
CA VAL A 273 -24.48 2.94 -13.18
C VAL A 273 -25.38 3.03 -11.95
N ARG A 274 -24.95 3.76 -10.91
CA ARG A 274 -25.68 3.85 -9.64
C ARG A 274 -26.80 4.88 -9.67
N LYS A 275 -26.61 6.03 -10.33
CA LYS A 275 -27.59 7.13 -10.34
C LYS A 275 -28.45 7.18 -11.60
N GLY A 276 -28.02 6.49 -12.66
CA GLY A 276 -28.60 6.60 -13.98
C GLY A 276 -28.23 7.93 -14.69
N PRO A 277 -28.62 8.08 -15.96
CA PRO A 277 -28.36 9.27 -16.75
C PRO A 277 -29.20 10.48 -16.33
N LYS A 278 -30.36 10.27 -15.67
CA LYS A 278 -31.24 11.33 -15.16
C LYS A 278 -32.00 10.86 -13.91
N PRO A 279 -32.49 11.78 -13.06
CA PRO A 279 -33.28 11.43 -11.88
C PRO A 279 -34.46 10.51 -12.23
N GLY A 280 -34.61 9.41 -11.48
CA GLY A 280 -35.67 8.42 -11.67
C GLY A 280 -35.44 7.42 -12.80
N TYR A 281 -34.38 7.57 -13.62
CA TYR A 281 -33.98 6.54 -14.58
C TYR A 281 -32.98 5.60 -13.92
N ASN A 282 -33.28 4.31 -13.87
CA ASN A 282 -32.36 3.29 -13.38
C ASN A 282 -31.95 2.37 -14.52
N ILE A 283 -30.65 2.09 -14.64
CA ILE A 283 -30.17 1.09 -15.59
C ILE A 283 -30.73 -0.28 -15.17
N ASN A 284 -31.29 -1.01 -16.12
CA ASN A 284 -32.02 -2.24 -15.83
C ASN A 284 -31.06 -3.39 -15.47
N LYS A 285 -31.01 -3.71 -14.18
CA LYS A 285 -30.17 -4.77 -13.60
C LYS A 285 -30.55 -6.18 -14.06
N LYS A 286 -31.76 -6.40 -14.58
CA LYS A 286 -32.22 -7.71 -15.09
C LYS A 286 -31.70 -8.02 -16.50
N LYS A 287 -31.12 -7.05 -17.20
CA LYS A 287 -30.52 -7.20 -18.53
C LYS A 287 -28.99 -7.34 -18.44
N ASP A 288 -28.39 -7.73 -19.56
CA ASP A 288 -26.93 -7.70 -19.71
C ASP A 288 -26.46 -6.24 -19.73
N LEU A 289 -25.41 -5.93 -18.98
CA LEU A 289 -24.72 -4.64 -19.05
C LEU A 289 -23.65 -4.71 -20.13
N ILE A 290 -23.77 -3.87 -21.16
CA ILE A 290 -22.84 -3.83 -22.28
C ILE A 290 -21.94 -2.59 -22.13
N ILE A 291 -20.63 -2.82 -22.08
CA ILE A 291 -19.60 -1.79 -22.01
C ILE A 291 -18.71 -1.93 -23.26
N ASN A 292 -18.59 -0.88 -24.05
CA ASN A 292 -17.77 -0.84 -25.25
C ASN A 292 -16.52 0.01 -24.99
N ILE A 293 -15.33 -0.54 -25.20
CA ILE A 293 -14.10 0.26 -25.27
C ILE A 293 -13.94 0.67 -26.74
N THR A 294 -13.88 1.96 -27.05
CA THR A 294 -13.84 2.40 -28.45
C THR A 294 -12.46 2.15 -29.09
N GLN A 295 -12.39 2.03 -30.41
CA GLN A 295 -11.14 1.81 -31.16
C GLN A 295 -10.10 2.92 -30.94
N GLY A 296 -10.53 4.16 -30.70
CA GLY A 296 -9.65 5.29 -30.40
C GLY A 296 -9.15 5.35 -28.95
N SER A 297 -9.58 4.42 -28.09
CA SER A 297 -9.22 4.44 -26.68
C SER A 297 -7.78 3.96 -26.44
N LYS A 298 -7.10 4.57 -25.48
CA LYS A 298 -5.80 4.09 -24.99
C LYS A 298 -6.00 3.27 -23.72
N VAL A 299 -5.57 2.02 -23.74
CA VAL A 299 -5.60 1.11 -22.58
C VAL A 299 -4.20 0.64 -22.23
N ASP A 300 -4.02 0.14 -21.01
CA ASP A 300 -2.76 -0.49 -20.59
C ASP A 300 -3.00 -1.81 -19.84
N ILE A 301 -1.91 -2.45 -19.43
CA ILE A 301 -1.95 -3.73 -18.70
C ILE A 301 -2.71 -3.67 -17.37
N THR A 302 -3.06 -2.48 -16.87
CA THR A 302 -3.84 -2.31 -15.63
C THR A 302 -5.35 -2.23 -15.90
N THR A 303 -5.78 -1.89 -17.11
CA THR A 303 -7.20 -1.83 -17.49
C THR A 303 -7.95 -3.14 -17.18
N PRO A 304 -7.41 -4.34 -17.49
CA PRO A 304 -8.10 -5.59 -17.16
C PRO A 304 -8.26 -5.84 -15.66
N VAL A 305 -7.27 -5.43 -14.85
CA VAL A 305 -7.33 -5.53 -13.38
C VAL A 305 -8.48 -4.66 -12.86
N THR A 306 -8.60 -3.45 -13.38
CA THR A 306 -9.67 -2.52 -13.01
C THR A 306 -11.04 -3.06 -13.40
N LEU A 307 -11.19 -3.59 -14.61
CA LEU A 307 -12.45 -4.19 -15.06
C LEU A 307 -12.84 -5.40 -14.21
N ALA A 308 -11.87 -6.25 -13.83
CA ALA A 308 -12.12 -7.40 -12.95
C ALA A 308 -12.69 -6.97 -11.59
N GLN A 309 -12.13 -5.92 -11.00
CA GLN A 309 -12.59 -5.36 -9.73
C GLN A 309 -13.99 -4.75 -9.84
N LEU A 310 -14.25 -3.99 -10.91
CA LEU A 310 -15.57 -3.41 -11.18
C LEU A 310 -16.64 -4.49 -11.31
N ILE A 311 -16.37 -5.52 -12.13
CA ILE A 311 -17.31 -6.63 -12.33
C ILE A 311 -17.62 -7.35 -11.01
N SER A 312 -16.58 -7.66 -10.23
CA SER A 312 -16.73 -8.47 -9.02
C SER A 312 -17.42 -7.74 -7.87
N ASN A 313 -17.15 -6.44 -7.71
CA ASN A 313 -17.57 -5.69 -6.54
C ASN A 313 -18.81 -4.83 -6.81
N GLU A 314 -18.86 -4.19 -7.98
CA GLU A 314 -19.78 -3.08 -8.23
C GLU A 314 -20.88 -3.43 -9.23
N LEU A 315 -20.58 -4.29 -10.21
CA LEU A 315 -21.52 -4.64 -11.29
C LEU A 315 -22.15 -6.02 -11.11
N ARG A 316 -21.94 -6.67 -9.95
CA ARG A 316 -22.44 -8.02 -9.64
C ARG A 316 -23.96 -8.18 -9.66
N GLU A 317 -24.68 -7.06 -9.56
CA GLU A 317 -26.15 -7.03 -9.55
C GLU A 317 -26.79 -7.14 -10.93
N PHE A 318 -25.99 -6.97 -12.00
CA PHE A 318 -26.45 -7.15 -13.37
C PHE A 318 -26.49 -8.64 -13.73
N LYS A 319 -27.43 -9.04 -14.58
CA LYS A 319 -27.56 -10.44 -15.05
C LYS A 319 -26.24 -10.97 -15.62
N SER A 320 -25.58 -10.18 -16.45
CA SER A 320 -24.22 -10.43 -16.93
C SER A 320 -23.57 -9.10 -17.36
N VAL A 321 -22.25 -9.08 -17.47
CA VAL A 321 -21.48 -7.93 -17.99
C VAL A 321 -20.71 -8.39 -19.23
N LYS A 322 -20.89 -7.69 -20.35
CA LYS A 322 -20.18 -7.93 -21.61
C LYS A 322 -19.34 -6.70 -21.93
N ILE A 323 -18.06 -6.91 -22.19
CA ILE A 323 -17.08 -5.87 -22.46
C ILE A 323 -16.59 -6.06 -23.89
N TYR A 324 -17.05 -5.21 -24.81
CA TYR A 324 -16.61 -5.22 -26.19
C TYR A 324 -15.27 -4.48 -26.31
N VAL A 325 -14.27 -5.17 -26.84
CA VAL A 325 -12.90 -4.66 -26.99
C VAL A 325 -12.48 -4.80 -28.45
N PRO A 326 -12.05 -3.71 -29.11
CA PRO A 326 -11.50 -3.71 -30.45
C PRO A 326 -10.32 -4.67 -30.57
N VAL A 327 -10.24 -5.42 -31.67
CA VAL A 327 -9.12 -6.33 -31.96
C VAL A 327 -7.75 -5.67 -31.73
N ALA A 328 -7.61 -4.40 -32.10
CA ALA A 328 -6.36 -3.63 -31.95
C ALA A 328 -5.88 -3.48 -30.49
N LEU A 329 -6.79 -3.53 -29.51
CA LEU A 329 -6.47 -3.36 -28.09
C LEU A 329 -6.26 -4.70 -27.37
N MET A 330 -6.65 -5.81 -27.99
CA MET A 330 -6.57 -7.15 -27.39
C MET A 330 -5.16 -7.55 -26.94
N PRO A 331 -4.08 -7.32 -27.71
CA PRO A 331 -2.73 -7.70 -27.26
C PRO A 331 -2.35 -7.09 -25.90
N VAL A 332 -2.71 -5.81 -25.69
CA VAL A 332 -2.43 -5.10 -24.44
C VAL A 332 -3.28 -5.63 -23.27
N ILE A 333 -4.54 -5.98 -23.56
CA ILE A 333 -5.47 -6.55 -22.59
C ILE A 333 -5.03 -7.96 -22.16
N GLU A 334 -4.57 -8.79 -23.10
CA GLU A 334 -4.10 -10.16 -22.87
C GLU A 334 -2.76 -10.22 -22.10
N GLU A 335 -1.89 -9.22 -22.26
CA GLU A 335 -0.65 -9.10 -21.47
C GLU A 335 -0.90 -8.98 -19.95
N SER A 336 -2.12 -8.60 -19.54
CA SER A 336 -2.44 -8.43 -18.12
C SER A 336 -2.62 -9.77 -17.40
N LYS A 337 -2.00 -9.91 -16.22
CA LYS A 337 -2.21 -11.07 -15.34
C LYS A 337 -3.68 -11.26 -14.89
N ALA A 338 -4.51 -10.22 -14.99
CA ALA A 338 -5.92 -10.28 -14.65
C ALA A 338 -6.82 -10.61 -15.86
N TYR A 339 -6.27 -10.78 -17.07
CA TYR A 339 -7.06 -11.12 -18.25
C TYR A 339 -7.94 -12.36 -18.03
N ASN A 340 -7.38 -13.43 -17.48
CA ASN A 340 -8.11 -14.67 -17.18
C ASN A 340 -9.32 -14.45 -16.25
N MET A 341 -9.31 -13.40 -15.43
CA MET A 341 -10.44 -13.08 -14.54
C MET A 341 -11.62 -12.46 -15.29
N ILE A 342 -11.37 -11.80 -16.42
CA ILE A 342 -12.38 -11.10 -17.22
C ILE A 342 -12.62 -11.73 -18.60
N GLN A 343 -11.87 -12.77 -18.97
CA GLN A 343 -11.91 -13.36 -20.31
C GLN A 343 -13.34 -13.76 -20.72
N LYS A 344 -14.12 -14.35 -19.81
CA LYS A 344 -15.52 -14.72 -20.06
C LYS A 344 -16.46 -13.54 -20.30
N ASN A 345 -16.04 -12.34 -19.92
CA ASN A 345 -16.78 -11.09 -20.08
C ASN A 345 -16.35 -10.33 -21.34
N ILE A 346 -15.18 -10.65 -21.92
CA ILE A 346 -14.64 -9.95 -23.09
C ILE A 346 -15.28 -10.50 -24.37
N VAL A 347 -15.74 -9.60 -25.22
CA VAL A 347 -16.19 -9.89 -26.58
C VAL A 347 -15.31 -9.09 -27.53
N VAL A 348 -14.65 -9.76 -28.47
CA VAL A 348 -13.80 -9.08 -29.44
C VAL A 348 -14.69 -8.49 -30.53
N SER A 349 -14.52 -7.18 -30.80
CA SER A 349 -15.32 -6.42 -31.78
C SER A 349 -14.49 -5.90 -32.94
#